data_AF-A0A0E2H2V6-F1
#
_entry.id   AF-A0A0E2H2V6-F1
#
_cell.length_a   1.000
_cell.length_b   1.000
_cell.length_c   1.000
_cell.angle_alpha   90.00
_cell.angle_beta   90.00
_cell.angle_gamma   90.00
#
_symmetry.space_group_name_H-M   'P 1'
#
loop_
_entity.id
_entity.type
_entity.pdbx_description
1 polymer ?
#
loop_
_entity_poly.entity_id
_entity_poly.type
_entity_poly.pdbx_seq_one_letter_code
_entity_poly.pdbx_strand_id
1 'polypeptide(L)'
;MENPKPHGKSYNKWLGDQAKPSHRELLRVAIDNALSQSPANFEELLKLLQESGCEVSKRGKSYRLKLPGWEKAARMDSLGEGYGLDDLQAVLSGKKTHTPRKKIVTQAETQKVNLLVDIQAKLQAGKGAGYARWAKVFNLKQMAQTMNYLSENNLLEYAVLEEKAAAATAHHNELSAQIKAAEKRMAEIAVLRTHIVNYAKTREVYVAYRKAGYSKKFREEHEEEILLHQAAKNAFDEMGVKKLPKVKELQTEYAKLLEEKKKTYAEYRRSREEMRELLTAKANVDRVLKMEVEQDVEKEKDHGQR
;
A
#
# COMPACT_ATOMS: atom_id res chain seq x y z
N MET A 1 -51.48 -35.82 14.80
CA MET A 1 -50.27 -35.16 15.32
C MET A 1 -50.08 -33.89 14.51
N GLU A 2 -50.38 -32.76 15.13
CA GLU A 2 -50.37 -31.43 14.52
C GLU A 2 -48.95 -30.86 14.59
N ASN A 3 -48.35 -30.57 13.44
CA ASN A 3 -46.96 -30.12 13.34
C ASN A 3 -46.93 -28.57 13.39
N PRO A 4 -46.21 -27.93 14.32
CA PRO A 4 -46.29 -26.48 14.50
C PRO A 4 -45.60 -25.72 13.35
N LYS A 5 -46.25 -24.66 12.87
CA LYS A 5 -45.73 -23.75 11.84
C LYS A 5 -44.44 -23.07 12.34
N PRO A 6 -43.33 -23.05 11.57
CA PRO A 6 -42.16 -22.27 11.94
C PRO A 6 -42.48 -20.78 11.80
N HIS A 7 -42.46 -20.06 12.92
CA HIS A 7 -42.55 -18.60 12.92
C HIS A 7 -41.38 -18.02 12.10
N GLY A 8 -41.70 -17.36 10.98
CA GLY A 8 -40.73 -16.72 10.11
C GLY A 8 -39.86 -15.73 10.88
N LYS A 9 -38.54 -15.94 10.84
CA LYS A 9 -37.57 -14.99 11.37
C LYS A 9 -37.64 -13.72 10.52
N SER A 10 -37.94 -12.58 11.14
CA SER A 10 -37.95 -11.26 10.53
C SER A 10 -36.62 -10.98 9.80
N TYR A 11 -36.74 -10.46 8.58
CA TYR A 11 -35.69 -10.09 7.61
C TYR A 11 -34.55 -9.21 8.16
N ASN A 12 -34.68 -8.65 9.37
CA ASN A 12 -33.68 -7.78 10.01
C ASN A 12 -32.47 -8.49 10.65
N LYS A 13 -32.30 -9.81 10.47
CA LYS A 13 -31.21 -10.57 11.11
C LYS A 13 -29.99 -10.86 10.22
N TRP A 14 -29.95 -10.31 9.00
CA TRP A 14 -28.89 -10.56 8.01
C TRP A 14 -27.98 -9.35 7.67
N LEU A 15 -28.17 -8.18 8.30
CA LEU A 15 -27.18 -7.09 8.21
C LEU A 15 -26.17 -7.20 9.36
N GLY A 16 -25.09 -7.95 9.12
CA GLY A 16 -23.83 -7.72 9.82
C GLY A 16 -23.29 -6.32 9.49
N ASP A 17 -22.73 -5.64 10.48
CA ASP A 17 -21.86 -4.44 10.47
C ASP A 17 -22.18 -3.22 9.57
N GLN A 18 -23.33 -3.19 8.89
CA GLN A 18 -23.88 -2.03 8.17
C GLN A 18 -25.25 -1.61 8.74
N ALA A 19 -25.72 -2.24 9.81
CA ALA A 19 -26.97 -1.86 10.45
C ALA A 19 -26.83 -0.52 11.17
N LYS A 20 -27.61 0.48 10.75
CA LYS A 20 -27.74 1.76 11.46
C LYS A 20 -27.97 1.47 12.96
N PRO A 21 -27.22 2.13 13.88
CA PRO A 21 -27.34 1.86 15.30
C PRO A 21 -28.81 2.01 15.72
N SER A 22 -29.31 1.00 16.44
CA SER A 22 -30.72 1.02 16.83
C SER A 22 -31.00 2.21 17.76
N HIS A 23 -32.24 2.69 17.79
CA HIS A 23 -32.64 3.81 18.65
C HIS A 23 -32.17 3.64 20.11
N ARG A 24 -32.30 2.41 20.63
CA ARG A 24 -31.90 2.07 21.99
C ARG A 24 -30.40 2.09 22.18
N GLU A 25 -29.61 1.76 21.17
CA GLU A 25 -28.14 1.87 21.22
C GLU A 25 -27.71 3.34 21.26
N LEU A 26 -28.29 4.17 20.40
CA LEU A 26 -28.02 5.61 20.40
C LEU A 26 -28.42 6.27 21.73
N LEU A 27 -29.52 5.84 22.34
CA LEU A 27 -29.94 6.32 23.65
C LEU A 27 -28.98 5.91 24.78
N ARG A 28 -28.39 4.70 24.73
CA ARG A 28 -27.36 4.31 25.71
C ARG A 28 -26.12 5.18 25.58
N VAL A 29 -25.66 5.43 24.36
CA VAL A 29 -24.52 6.31 24.09
C VAL A 29 -24.78 7.72 24.59
N ALA A 30 -25.99 8.25 24.38
CA ALA A 30 -26.38 9.57 24.91
C ALA A 30 -26.33 9.60 26.45
N ILE A 31 -26.80 8.55 27.13
CA ILE A 31 -26.72 8.43 28.59
C ILE A 31 -25.27 8.30 29.07
N ASP A 32 -24.45 7.49 28.39
CA ASP A 32 -23.04 7.32 28.73
C ASP A 32 -22.26 8.64 28.59
N ASN A 33 -22.52 9.40 27.54
CA ASN A 33 -21.93 10.73 27.30
C ASN A 33 -22.43 11.79 28.30
N ALA A 34 -23.67 11.67 28.78
CA ALA A 34 -24.18 12.56 29.80
C ALA A 34 -23.61 12.21 31.18
N LEU A 35 -23.39 10.93 31.47
CA LEU A 35 -22.76 10.47 32.71
C LEU A 35 -21.25 10.79 32.76
N SER A 36 -20.54 10.79 31.63
CA SER A 36 -19.12 11.16 31.59
C SER A 36 -18.87 12.62 31.98
N GLN A 37 -19.89 13.48 31.86
CA GLN A 37 -19.88 14.86 32.33
C GLN A 37 -20.10 14.99 33.85
N SER A 38 -20.24 13.87 34.56
CA SER A 38 -20.37 13.79 36.02
C SER A 38 -21.49 14.67 36.60
N PRO A 39 -22.75 14.49 36.18
CA PRO A 39 -23.88 15.25 36.73
C PRO A 39 -24.06 14.95 38.22
N ALA A 40 -24.41 15.96 39.01
CA ALA A 40 -24.53 15.85 40.46
C ALA A 40 -25.82 15.14 40.90
N ASN A 41 -26.87 15.18 40.06
CA ASN A 41 -28.15 14.54 40.36
C ASN A 41 -28.88 14.09 39.07
N PHE A 42 -29.99 13.38 39.26
CA PHE A 42 -30.75 12.83 38.14
C PHE A 42 -31.39 13.91 37.26
N GLU A 43 -31.73 15.07 37.83
CA GLU A 43 -32.32 16.19 37.06
C GLU A 43 -31.29 16.82 36.12
N GLU A 44 -30.04 16.97 36.58
CA GLU A 44 -28.91 17.42 35.75
C GLU A 44 -28.61 16.43 34.62
N LEU A 45 -28.67 15.12 34.89
CA LEU A 45 -28.54 14.10 33.85
C LEU A 45 -29.63 14.26 32.76
N LEU A 46 -30.88 14.51 33.15
CA LEU A 46 -31.98 14.73 32.19
C LEU A 46 -31.79 16.02 31.39
N LYS A 47 -31.24 17.07 32.02
CA LYS A 47 -30.93 18.33 31.35
C LYS A 47 -29.83 18.15 30.28
N LEU A 48 -28.75 17.45 30.60
CA LEU A 48 -27.69 17.11 29.63
C LEU A 48 -28.22 16.27 28.46
N LEU A 49 -29.16 15.36 28.72
CA LEU A 49 -29.84 14.61 27.67
C LEU A 49 -30.69 15.55 26.78
N GLN A 50 -31.41 16.51 27.34
CA GLN A 50 -32.16 17.51 26.55
C GLN A 50 -31.24 18.40 25.71
N GLU A 51 -30.11 18.84 26.26
CA GLU A 51 -29.10 19.66 25.55
C GLU A 51 -28.46 18.90 24.39
N SER A 52 -28.30 17.57 24.51
CA SER A 52 -27.86 16.71 23.40
C SER A 52 -28.96 16.38 22.37
N GLY A 53 -30.12 17.04 22.47
CA GLY A 53 -31.24 16.90 21.54
C GLY A 53 -32.18 15.74 21.86
N CYS A 54 -32.09 15.13 23.05
CA CYS A 54 -33.00 14.07 23.47
C CYS A 54 -34.28 14.63 24.10
N GLU A 55 -35.44 14.30 23.53
CA GLU A 55 -36.73 14.58 24.14
C GLU A 55 -36.95 13.64 25.34
N VAL A 56 -37.06 14.23 26.53
CA VAL A 56 -37.37 13.54 27.78
C VAL A 56 -38.85 13.71 28.12
N SER A 57 -39.58 12.61 28.27
CA SER A 57 -40.98 12.63 28.73
C SER A 57 -41.21 11.68 29.89
N LYS A 58 -42.05 12.09 30.85
CA LYS A 58 -42.41 11.30 32.03
C LYS A 58 -43.83 10.77 31.88
N ARG A 59 -44.03 9.45 32.04
CA ARG A 59 -45.36 8.83 32.08
C ARG A 59 -45.46 7.92 33.30
N GLY A 60 -46.11 8.42 34.35
CA GLY A 60 -46.16 7.73 35.65
C GLY A 60 -44.78 7.66 36.30
N LYS A 61 -44.36 6.45 36.70
CA LYS A 61 -43.05 6.20 37.31
C LYS A 61 -41.89 6.00 36.32
N SER A 62 -42.17 5.89 35.02
CA SER A 62 -41.14 5.63 34.01
C SER A 62 -40.83 6.86 33.15
N TYR A 63 -39.54 7.06 32.88
CA TYR A 63 -39.05 8.04 31.92
C TYR A 63 -38.90 7.41 30.53
N ARG A 64 -39.19 8.22 29.51
CA ARG A 64 -39.06 7.87 28.10
C ARG A 64 -38.18 8.89 27.40
N LEU A 65 -37.29 8.37 26.57
CA LEU A 65 -36.30 9.14 25.83
C LEU A 65 -36.53 8.95 24.34
N LYS A 66 -36.42 10.03 23.58
CA LYS A 66 -36.55 10.03 22.11
C LYS A 66 -35.46 10.91 21.51
N LEU A 67 -34.81 10.40 20.47
CA LEU A 67 -33.78 11.15 19.74
C LEU A 67 -34.40 11.76 18.47
N PRO A 68 -33.82 12.83 17.91
CA PRO A 68 -34.30 13.42 16.67
C PRO A 68 -34.30 12.37 15.55
N GLY A 69 -35.36 12.35 14.74
CA GLY A 69 -35.51 11.39 13.64
C GLY A 69 -36.11 10.03 14.02
N TRP A 70 -36.52 9.81 15.27
CA TRP A 70 -37.23 8.59 15.69
C TRP A 70 -38.69 8.87 16.03
N GLU A 71 -39.62 8.08 15.49
CA GLU A 71 -41.07 8.29 15.72
C GLU A 71 -41.53 7.92 17.14
N LYS A 72 -40.94 6.89 17.76
CA LYS A 72 -41.39 6.32 19.03
C LYS A 72 -40.38 6.56 20.14
N ALA A 73 -40.83 7.05 21.29
CA ALA A 73 -40.00 7.17 22.49
C ALA A 73 -39.74 5.78 23.13
N ALA A 74 -38.50 5.53 23.56
CA ALA A 74 -38.12 4.31 24.25
C ALA A 74 -38.14 4.53 25.77
N ARG A 75 -38.57 3.52 26.53
CA ARG A 75 -38.53 3.56 28.01
C ARG A 75 -37.11 3.34 28.48
N MET A 76 -36.65 4.10 29.47
CA MET A 76 -35.31 3.91 30.05
C MET A 76 -35.10 2.47 30.55
N ASP A 77 -36.10 1.91 31.23
CA ASP A 77 -36.07 0.51 31.71
C ASP A 77 -35.95 -0.53 30.58
N SER A 78 -36.26 -0.17 29.33
CA SER A 78 -36.11 -1.04 28.17
C SER A 78 -34.74 -0.96 27.50
N LEU A 79 -33.85 -0.09 27.99
CA LEU A 79 -32.47 0.05 27.52
C LEU A 79 -31.57 -1.06 28.07
N GLY A 80 -31.99 -1.78 29.10
CA GLY A 80 -31.26 -2.90 29.71
C GLY A 80 -30.62 -2.53 31.04
N GLU A 81 -30.00 -3.52 31.67
CA GLU A 81 -29.34 -3.39 32.98
C GLU A 81 -28.30 -2.25 32.97
N GLY A 82 -28.33 -1.41 34.01
CA GLY A 82 -27.45 -0.23 34.14
C GLY A 82 -28.01 1.07 33.54
N TYR A 83 -29.13 1.03 32.80
CA TYR A 83 -29.75 2.21 32.19
C TYR A 83 -31.18 2.48 32.69
N GLY A 84 -31.67 1.68 33.64
CA GLY A 84 -32.93 1.93 34.33
C GLY A 84 -32.84 3.12 35.29
N LEU A 85 -33.99 3.64 35.71
CA LEU A 85 -34.02 4.79 36.63
C LEU A 85 -33.29 4.50 37.95
N ASP A 86 -33.57 3.36 38.57
CA ASP A 86 -33.00 3.00 39.88
C ASP A 86 -31.49 2.78 39.78
N ASP A 87 -31.01 2.23 38.66
CA ASP A 87 -29.58 2.02 38.41
C ASP A 87 -28.84 3.34 38.22
N LEU A 88 -29.38 4.25 37.41
CA LEU A 88 -28.76 5.56 37.19
C LEU A 88 -28.78 6.43 38.45
N GLN A 89 -29.85 6.36 39.26
CA GLN A 89 -29.86 7.03 40.56
C GLN A 89 -28.83 6.44 41.52
N ALA A 90 -28.65 5.11 41.53
CA ALA A 90 -27.63 4.46 42.34
C ALA A 90 -26.20 4.82 41.87
N VAL A 91 -26.00 5.00 40.57
CA VAL A 91 -24.74 5.52 39.99
C VAL A 91 -24.45 6.93 40.46
N LEU A 92 -25.41 7.84 40.33
CA LEU A 92 -25.25 9.25 40.71
C LEU A 92 -25.11 9.43 42.22
N SER A 93 -25.70 8.53 43.01
CA SER A 93 -25.54 8.50 44.48
C SER A 93 -24.24 7.81 44.93
N GLY A 94 -23.37 7.38 44.01
CA GLY A 94 -22.12 6.67 44.30
C GLY A 94 -22.29 5.25 44.88
N LYS A 95 -23.50 4.70 44.85
CA LYS A 95 -23.83 3.35 45.38
C LYS A 95 -23.51 2.23 44.39
N LYS A 96 -23.41 2.55 43.10
CA LYS A 96 -23.03 1.63 42.03
C LYS A 96 -22.06 2.33 41.07
N THR A 97 -21.13 1.58 40.50
CA THR A 97 -20.28 2.10 39.40
C THR A 97 -21.01 1.88 38.08
N HIS A 98 -21.19 2.95 37.28
CA HIS A 98 -21.75 2.78 35.94
C HIS A 98 -20.75 2.03 35.06
N THR A 99 -21.14 0.85 34.59
CA THR A 99 -20.41 0.14 33.55
C THR A 99 -21.21 0.29 32.26
N PRO A 100 -20.77 1.15 31.31
CA PRO A 100 -21.38 1.23 29.99
C PRO A 100 -21.45 -0.17 29.41
N ARG A 101 -22.59 -0.53 28.82
CA ARG A 101 -22.74 -1.84 28.20
C ARG A 101 -21.80 -1.90 27.00
N LYS A 102 -20.58 -2.41 27.22
CA LYS A 102 -19.65 -2.75 26.16
C LYS A 102 -20.40 -3.67 25.22
N LYS A 103 -20.67 -3.21 24.00
CA LYS A 103 -20.78 -4.15 22.89
C LYS A 103 -19.55 -5.06 23.02
N ILE A 104 -19.70 -6.34 22.77
CA ILE A 104 -18.59 -7.14 22.27
C ILE A 104 -18.30 -6.55 20.88
N VAL A 105 -17.76 -5.34 20.86
CA VAL A 105 -16.93 -4.86 19.78
C VAL A 105 -15.68 -5.62 20.10
N THR A 106 -15.51 -6.78 19.45
CA THR A 106 -14.18 -7.09 18.96
C THR A 106 -13.73 -5.80 18.30
N GLN A 107 -12.94 -4.99 19.01
CA GLN A 107 -12.06 -4.06 18.34
C GLN A 107 -11.42 -4.93 17.28
N ALA A 108 -11.76 -4.70 16.02
CA ALA A 108 -10.88 -5.11 14.98
C ALA A 108 -9.59 -4.37 15.32
N GLU A 109 -8.69 -5.05 16.05
CA GLU A 109 -7.29 -5.04 15.67
C GLU A 109 -7.34 -4.98 14.16
N THR A 110 -6.92 -3.84 13.58
CA THR A 110 -6.76 -3.63 12.13
C THR A 110 -6.62 -4.99 11.50
N GLN A 111 -7.67 -5.55 10.88
CA GLN A 111 -7.75 -7.00 10.67
C GLN A 111 -6.40 -7.42 10.13
N LYS A 112 -5.59 -8.08 10.97
CA LYS A 112 -4.28 -8.53 10.55
C LYS A 112 -4.62 -9.75 9.75
N VAL A 113 -5.01 -9.48 8.51
CA VAL A 113 -5.51 -10.43 7.54
C VAL A 113 -4.34 -11.37 7.32
N ASN A 114 -4.35 -12.47 8.06
CA ASN A 114 -3.30 -13.46 7.99
C ASN A 114 -3.53 -14.23 6.70
N LEU A 115 -2.78 -13.87 5.65
CA LEU A 115 -2.87 -14.43 4.31
C LEU A 115 -2.95 -15.96 4.34
N LEU A 116 -2.30 -16.60 5.31
CA LEU A 116 -2.32 -18.04 5.47
C LEU A 116 -3.71 -18.61 5.75
N VAL A 117 -4.43 -17.99 6.68
CA VAL A 117 -5.76 -18.44 7.09
C VAL A 117 -6.73 -18.29 5.94
N ASP A 118 -6.65 -17.18 5.21
CA ASP A 118 -7.55 -16.89 4.10
C ASP A 118 -7.22 -17.73 2.87
N ILE A 119 -5.94 -17.89 2.50
CA ILE A 119 -5.54 -18.79 1.40
C ILE A 119 -5.96 -20.23 1.71
N GLN A 120 -5.81 -20.69 2.95
CA GLN A 120 -6.18 -22.04 3.35
C GLN A 120 -7.71 -22.25 3.37
N ALA A 121 -8.47 -21.26 3.82
CA ALA A 121 -9.93 -21.27 3.74
C ALA A 121 -10.42 -21.31 2.28
N LYS A 122 -9.80 -20.51 1.39
CA LYS A 122 -10.11 -20.46 -0.06
C LYS A 122 -9.84 -21.77 -0.78
N LEU A 123 -8.71 -22.40 -0.50
CA LEU A 123 -8.37 -23.71 -1.07
C LEU A 123 -9.39 -24.79 -0.71
N GLN A 124 -10.07 -24.68 0.44
CA GLN A 124 -11.10 -25.62 0.86
C GLN A 124 -12.47 -25.38 0.21
N ALA A 125 -12.77 -24.16 -0.26
CA ALA A 125 -14.08 -23.77 -0.80
C ALA A 125 -14.33 -24.19 -2.27
N GLY A 126 -13.30 -24.33 -3.11
CA GLY A 126 -13.42 -24.53 -4.57
C GLY A 126 -13.52 -25.98 -5.09
N LYS A 127 -14.26 -26.88 -4.43
CA LYS A 127 -14.25 -28.34 -4.71
C LYS A 127 -15.23 -28.79 -5.83
N GLY A 128 -15.07 -28.33 -7.07
CA GLY A 128 -15.70 -28.94 -8.26
C GLY A 128 -14.78 -29.99 -8.94
N ALA A 129 -15.31 -31.11 -9.45
CA ALA A 129 -14.51 -32.32 -9.77
C ALA A 129 -13.45 -32.19 -10.89
N GLY A 130 -13.69 -31.39 -11.93
CA GLY A 130 -12.72 -31.15 -13.02
C GLY A 130 -11.69 -30.05 -12.70
N TYR A 131 -12.16 -28.97 -12.08
CA TYR A 131 -11.36 -27.86 -11.58
C TYR A 131 -10.42 -28.29 -10.42
N ALA A 132 -10.91 -29.14 -9.53
CA ALA A 132 -10.14 -29.80 -8.47
C ALA A 132 -9.16 -30.87 -8.97
N ARG A 133 -9.03 -31.13 -10.28
CA ARG A 133 -7.96 -32.00 -10.83
C ARG A 133 -6.83 -31.19 -11.45
N TRP A 134 -7.14 -30.13 -12.19
CA TRP A 134 -6.12 -29.27 -12.83
C TRP A 134 -5.55 -28.21 -11.88
N ALA A 135 -6.39 -27.51 -11.10
CA ALA A 135 -5.93 -26.57 -10.07
C ALA A 135 -5.19 -27.30 -8.92
N LYS A 136 -5.60 -28.52 -8.58
CA LYS A 136 -5.08 -29.22 -7.41
C LYS A 136 -3.65 -29.75 -7.54
N VAL A 137 -3.02 -29.82 -8.71
CA VAL A 137 -1.64 -30.34 -8.81
C VAL A 137 -0.63 -29.23 -9.06
N PHE A 138 -0.87 -28.38 -10.06
CA PHE A 138 0.06 -27.28 -10.39
C PHE A 138 -0.13 -26.05 -9.49
N ASN A 139 -1.38 -25.66 -9.21
CA ASN A 139 -1.69 -24.55 -8.31
C ASN A 139 -1.32 -24.91 -6.86
N LEU A 140 -1.62 -26.14 -6.37
CA LEU A 140 -1.19 -26.53 -5.01
C LEU A 140 0.33 -26.50 -4.82
N LYS A 141 1.13 -26.93 -5.79
CA LYS A 141 2.60 -26.87 -5.67
C LYS A 141 3.09 -25.42 -5.64
N GLN A 142 2.56 -24.57 -6.52
CA GLN A 142 2.91 -23.14 -6.54
C GLN A 142 2.41 -22.39 -5.29
N MET A 143 1.23 -22.74 -4.78
CA MET A 143 0.71 -22.19 -3.53
C MET A 143 1.49 -22.67 -2.32
N ALA A 144 1.89 -23.95 -2.27
CA ALA A 144 2.76 -24.45 -1.20
C ALA A 144 4.14 -23.78 -1.22
N GLN A 145 4.71 -23.55 -2.41
CA GLN A 145 5.95 -22.78 -2.55
C GLN A 145 5.77 -21.33 -2.12
N THR A 146 4.68 -20.69 -2.54
CA THR A 146 4.35 -19.30 -2.13
C THR A 146 4.13 -19.22 -0.63
N MET A 147 3.42 -20.18 -0.04
CA MET A 147 3.16 -20.31 1.39
C MET A 147 4.47 -20.41 2.18
N ASN A 148 5.37 -21.29 1.76
CA ASN A 148 6.68 -21.45 2.40
C ASN A 148 7.47 -20.14 2.30
N TYR A 149 7.52 -19.54 1.10
CA TYR A 149 8.21 -18.27 0.89
C TYR A 149 7.66 -17.14 1.76
N LEU A 150 6.34 -16.98 1.83
CA LEU A 150 5.71 -15.96 2.66
C LEU A 150 5.98 -16.21 4.16
N SER A 151 5.95 -17.46 4.60
CA SER A 151 6.26 -17.84 5.99
C SER A 151 7.72 -17.60 6.34
N GLU A 152 8.66 -18.02 5.49
CA GLU A 152 10.10 -17.85 5.70
C GLU A 152 10.50 -16.37 5.74
N ASN A 153 9.81 -15.51 4.98
CA ASN A 153 10.11 -14.08 4.88
C ASN A 153 9.22 -13.18 5.75
N ASN A 154 8.37 -13.76 6.61
CA ASN A 154 7.39 -13.06 7.44
C ASN A 154 6.50 -12.10 6.64
N LEU A 155 6.05 -12.54 5.45
CA LEU A 155 5.19 -11.80 4.52
C LEU A 155 3.73 -12.27 4.58
N LEU A 156 3.25 -12.50 5.80
CA LEU A 156 1.90 -13.05 6.03
C LEU A 156 0.79 -12.00 5.96
N GLU A 157 1.16 -10.73 5.84
CA GLU A 157 0.24 -9.61 5.68
C GLU A 157 0.34 -9.07 4.25
N TYR A 158 -0.81 -8.93 3.56
CA TYR A 158 -0.86 -8.48 2.17
C TYR A 158 -0.23 -7.10 1.96
N ALA A 159 -0.52 -6.15 2.85
CA ALA A 159 0.04 -4.80 2.77
C ALA A 159 1.58 -4.83 2.84
N VAL A 160 2.15 -5.67 3.70
CA VAL A 160 3.61 -5.83 3.85
C VAL A 160 4.21 -6.50 2.61
N LEU A 161 3.55 -7.51 2.03
CA LEU A 161 3.97 -8.14 0.78
C LEU A 161 3.97 -7.14 -0.39
N GLU A 162 2.91 -6.34 -0.50
CA GLU A 162 2.77 -5.30 -1.52
C GLU A 162 3.83 -4.21 -1.38
N GLU A 163 4.07 -3.72 -0.16
CA GLU A 163 5.11 -2.75 0.15
C GLU A 163 6.51 -3.29 -0.19
N LYS A 164 6.85 -4.51 0.25
CA LYS A 164 8.15 -5.11 -0.07
C LYS A 164 8.33 -5.33 -1.57
N ALA A 165 7.29 -5.79 -2.28
CA ALA A 165 7.35 -5.96 -3.73
C ALA A 165 7.58 -4.62 -4.47
N ALA A 166 6.90 -3.56 -4.03
CA ALA A 166 7.09 -2.21 -4.56
C ALA A 166 8.52 -1.69 -4.28
N ALA A 167 9.01 -1.86 -3.06
CA ALA A 167 10.35 -1.46 -2.65
C ALA A 167 11.44 -2.20 -3.43
N ALA A 168 11.32 -3.53 -3.59
CA ALA A 168 12.26 -4.33 -4.37
C ALA A 168 12.29 -3.91 -5.85
N THR A 169 11.11 -3.58 -6.42
CA THR A 169 11.00 -3.06 -7.78
C THR A 169 11.66 -1.69 -7.93
N ALA A 170 11.43 -0.78 -6.98
CA ALA A 170 12.05 0.54 -6.97
C ALA A 170 13.58 0.44 -6.87
N HIS A 171 14.09 -0.37 -5.94
CA HIS A 171 15.52 -0.61 -5.75
C HIS A 171 16.18 -1.20 -7.01
N HIS A 172 15.54 -2.18 -7.65
CA HIS A 172 16.03 -2.74 -8.91
C HIS A 172 16.13 -1.68 -10.03
N ASN A 173 15.10 -0.85 -10.16
CA ASN A 173 15.07 0.23 -11.15
C ASN A 173 16.14 1.29 -10.87
N GLU A 174 16.36 1.63 -9.60
CA GLU A 174 17.41 2.56 -9.18
C GLU A 174 18.80 2.02 -9.55
N LEU A 175 19.11 0.77 -9.21
CA LEU A 175 20.38 0.13 -9.59
C LEU A 175 20.56 0.10 -11.11
N SER A 176 19.50 -0.19 -11.87
CA SER A 176 19.53 -0.12 -13.34
C SER A 176 19.87 1.29 -13.84
N ALA A 177 19.26 2.33 -13.26
CA ALA A 177 19.52 3.71 -13.60
C ALA A 177 20.96 4.14 -13.28
N GLN A 178 21.47 3.76 -12.11
CA GLN A 178 22.86 4.03 -11.70
C GLN A 178 23.86 3.39 -12.67
N ILE A 179 23.65 2.12 -13.05
CA ILE A 179 24.51 1.42 -14.02
C ILE A 179 24.50 2.13 -15.37
N LYS A 180 23.31 2.50 -15.89
CA LYS A 180 23.19 3.23 -17.17
C LYS A 180 23.86 4.59 -17.12
N ALA A 181 23.73 5.32 -16.00
CA ALA A 181 24.37 6.61 -15.82
C ALA A 181 25.90 6.49 -15.81
N ALA A 182 26.43 5.49 -15.09
CA ALA A 182 27.87 5.20 -15.08
C ALA A 182 28.38 4.82 -16.47
N GLU A 183 27.67 3.95 -17.20
CA GLU A 183 28.01 3.57 -18.57
C GLU A 183 28.03 4.75 -19.53
N LYS A 184 27.00 5.60 -19.47
CA LYS A 184 26.93 6.82 -20.28
C LYS A 184 28.13 7.72 -20.00
N ARG A 185 28.41 7.98 -18.72
CA ARG A 185 29.53 8.83 -18.32
C ARG A 185 30.88 8.26 -18.73
N MET A 186 31.07 6.95 -18.62
CA MET A 186 32.29 6.27 -19.08
C MET A 186 32.47 6.41 -20.59
N ALA A 187 31.40 6.31 -21.39
CA ALA A 187 31.45 6.52 -22.84
C ALA A 187 31.80 7.97 -23.20
N GLU A 188 31.19 8.95 -22.52
CA GLU A 188 31.52 10.37 -22.66
C GLU A 188 33.00 10.63 -22.35
N ILE A 189 33.52 10.07 -21.26
CA ILE A 189 34.94 10.18 -20.89
C ILE A 189 35.85 9.58 -21.97
N ALA A 190 35.48 8.41 -22.52
CA ALA A 190 36.26 7.77 -23.57
C ALA A 190 36.34 8.64 -24.85
N VAL A 191 35.21 9.19 -25.27
CA VAL A 191 35.14 10.12 -26.42
C VAL A 191 35.93 11.39 -26.15
N LEU A 192 35.74 12.01 -24.97
CA LEU A 192 36.45 13.23 -24.59
C LEU A 192 37.97 13.01 -24.56
N ARG A 193 38.43 11.88 -24.02
CA ARG A 193 39.85 11.53 -24.00
C ARG A 193 40.42 11.43 -25.42
N THR A 194 39.68 10.82 -26.35
CA THR A 194 40.08 10.73 -27.76
C THR A 194 40.23 12.12 -28.38
N HIS A 195 39.27 13.02 -28.18
CA HIS A 195 39.37 14.39 -28.68
C HIS A 195 40.55 15.15 -28.06
N ILE A 196 40.81 15.03 -26.75
CA ILE A 196 41.96 15.68 -26.10
C ILE A 196 43.28 15.19 -26.69
N VAL A 197 43.43 13.87 -26.87
CA VAL A 197 44.64 13.28 -27.46
C VAL A 197 44.81 13.71 -28.92
N ASN A 198 43.75 13.65 -29.72
CA ASN A 198 43.79 14.04 -31.12
C ASN A 198 44.15 15.52 -31.27
N TYR A 199 43.49 16.40 -30.50
CA TYR A 199 43.78 17.82 -30.50
C TYR A 199 45.24 18.11 -30.16
N ALA A 200 45.78 17.45 -29.13
CA ALA A 200 47.17 17.62 -28.73
C ALA A 200 48.15 17.18 -29.83
N LYS A 201 47.90 16.03 -30.47
CA LYS A 201 48.75 15.48 -31.54
C LYS A 201 48.69 16.30 -32.84
N THR A 202 47.52 16.80 -33.21
CA THR A 202 47.33 17.51 -34.50
C THR A 202 47.54 19.02 -34.38
N ARG A 203 47.79 19.54 -33.17
CA ARG A 203 47.95 20.98 -32.92
C ARG A 203 49.07 21.59 -33.76
N GLU A 204 50.23 20.94 -33.85
CA GLU A 204 51.38 21.50 -34.59
C GLU A 204 51.10 21.58 -36.09
N VAL A 205 50.52 20.51 -36.67
CA VAL A 205 50.10 20.46 -38.07
C VAL A 205 49.05 21.53 -38.37
N TYR A 206 48.04 21.70 -37.50
CA TYR A 206 47.01 22.70 -37.69
C TYR A 206 47.55 24.15 -37.56
N VAL A 207 48.52 24.38 -36.67
CA VAL A 207 49.21 25.67 -36.57
C VAL A 207 50.03 25.96 -37.83
N ALA A 208 50.72 24.96 -38.38
CA ALA A 208 51.44 25.08 -39.65
C ALA A 208 50.47 25.37 -40.81
N TYR A 209 49.34 24.67 -40.87
CA TYR A 209 48.27 24.92 -41.84
C TYR A 209 47.75 26.37 -41.81
N ARG A 210 47.54 26.89 -40.59
CA ARG A 210 47.12 28.29 -40.39
C ARG A 210 48.20 29.28 -40.83
N LYS A 211 49.48 29.00 -40.54
CA LYS A 211 50.61 29.83 -40.99
C LYS A 211 50.80 29.81 -42.50
N ALA A 212 50.51 28.68 -43.14
CA ALA A 212 50.51 28.52 -44.59
C ALA A 212 49.30 29.18 -45.30
N GLY A 213 48.49 29.96 -44.57
CA GLY A 213 47.36 30.68 -45.13
C GLY A 213 46.22 29.77 -45.63
N TYR A 214 46.04 28.61 -45.00
CA TYR A 214 45.03 27.62 -45.40
C TYR A 214 45.24 27.06 -46.82
N SER A 215 46.51 26.89 -47.23
CA SER A 215 46.90 26.34 -48.53
C SER A 215 46.18 25.03 -48.87
N LYS A 216 45.62 24.95 -50.08
CA LYS A 216 44.92 23.74 -50.57
C LYS A 216 45.85 22.53 -50.64
N LYS A 217 47.09 22.71 -51.11
CA LYS A 217 48.09 21.63 -51.19
C LYS A 217 48.43 21.05 -49.81
N PHE A 218 48.63 21.93 -48.82
CA PHE A 218 48.90 21.50 -47.44
C PHE A 218 47.70 20.75 -46.85
N ARG A 219 46.48 21.17 -47.19
CA ARG A 219 45.26 20.47 -46.75
C ARG A 219 45.17 19.07 -47.34
N GLU A 220 45.51 18.87 -48.60
CA GLU A 220 45.49 17.56 -49.25
C GLU A 220 46.56 16.62 -48.65
N GLU A 221 47.73 17.14 -48.29
CA GLU A 221 48.82 16.36 -47.66
C GLU A 221 48.53 15.99 -46.19
N HIS A 222 47.79 16.82 -45.45
CA HIS A 222 47.51 16.68 -44.02
C HIS A 222 46.01 16.64 -43.70
N GLU A 223 45.21 16.06 -44.62
CA GLU A 223 43.75 16.13 -44.54
C GLU A 223 43.22 15.49 -43.26
N GLU A 224 43.72 14.29 -42.93
CA GLU A 224 43.29 13.54 -41.75
C GLU A 224 43.58 14.29 -40.46
N GLU A 225 44.79 14.83 -40.28
CA GLU A 225 45.16 15.57 -39.07
C GLU A 225 44.37 16.85 -38.91
N ILE A 226 44.10 17.56 -40.02
CA ILE A 226 43.30 18.78 -40.01
C ILE A 226 41.85 18.46 -39.63
N LEU A 227 41.26 17.39 -40.20
CA LEU A 227 39.91 16.95 -39.87
C LEU A 227 39.79 16.50 -38.42
N LEU A 228 40.74 15.71 -37.92
CA LEU A 228 40.79 15.30 -36.51
C LEU A 228 40.93 16.49 -35.56
N HIS A 229 41.72 17.51 -35.93
CA HIS A 229 41.84 18.74 -35.14
C HIS A 229 40.52 19.51 -35.08
N GLN A 230 39.88 19.70 -36.24
CA GLN A 230 38.61 20.42 -36.34
C GLN A 230 37.50 19.69 -35.59
N ALA A 231 37.39 18.36 -35.75
CA ALA A 231 36.42 17.54 -35.03
C ALA A 231 36.61 17.64 -33.50
N ALA A 232 37.85 17.59 -33.01
CA ALA A 232 38.13 17.77 -31.60
C ALA A 232 37.76 19.17 -31.10
N LYS A 233 38.09 20.21 -31.88
CA LYS A 233 37.71 21.59 -31.55
C LYS A 233 36.19 21.78 -31.48
N ASN A 234 35.46 21.29 -32.48
CA ASN A 234 34.01 21.37 -32.52
C ASN A 234 33.38 20.65 -31.32
N ALA A 235 33.89 19.47 -30.95
CA ALA A 235 33.42 18.75 -29.77
C ALA A 235 33.63 19.54 -28.46
N PHE A 236 34.74 20.28 -28.34
CA PHE A 236 34.97 21.15 -27.17
C PHE A 236 34.06 22.38 -27.18
N ASP A 237 33.79 22.96 -28.34
CA ASP A 237 32.89 24.10 -28.51
C ASP A 237 31.44 23.71 -28.17
N GLU A 238 30.97 22.53 -28.62
CA GLU A 238 29.65 21.97 -28.27
C GLU A 238 29.50 21.70 -26.77
N MET A 239 30.58 21.30 -26.08
CA MET A 239 30.57 21.10 -24.64
C MET A 239 30.54 22.40 -23.83
N GLY A 240 30.79 23.57 -24.45
CA GLY A 240 30.73 24.88 -23.77
C GLY A 240 31.71 25.04 -22.60
N VAL A 241 32.75 24.21 -22.53
CA VAL A 241 33.67 24.17 -21.38
C VAL A 241 34.73 25.26 -21.47
N LYS A 242 34.79 26.15 -20.47
CA LYS A 242 35.83 27.19 -20.35
C LYS A 242 37.24 26.63 -20.12
N LYS A 243 37.34 25.41 -19.58
CA LYS A 243 38.60 24.73 -19.29
C LYS A 243 38.44 23.22 -19.47
N LEU A 244 39.28 22.63 -20.31
CA LEU A 244 39.26 21.19 -20.55
C LEU A 244 39.80 20.42 -19.33
N PRO A 245 39.14 19.32 -18.93
CA PRO A 245 39.63 18.43 -17.88
C PRO A 245 40.99 17.82 -18.25
N LYS A 246 41.82 17.49 -17.25
CA LYS A 246 43.08 16.78 -17.53
C LYS A 246 42.80 15.30 -17.82
N VAL A 247 43.54 14.73 -18.77
CA VAL A 247 43.43 13.28 -19.10
C VAL A 247 43.62 12.38 -17.88
N LYS A 248 44.53 12.75 -16.97
CA LYS A 248 44.75 12.00 -15.71
C LYS A 248 43.51 12.00 -14.82
N GLU A 249 42.82 13.13 -14.70
CA GLU A 249 41.58 13.25 -13.90
C GLU A 249 40.48 12.39 -14.52
N LEU A 250 40.31 12.46 -15.85
CA LEU A 250 39.37 11.62 -16.59
C LEU A 250 39.67 10.12 -16.45
N GLN A 251 40.95 9.73 -16.42
CA GLN A 251 41.34 8.33 -16.17
C GLN A 251 40.98 7.89 -14.76
N THR A 252 41.20 8.73 -13.76
CA THR A 252 40.81 8.41 -12.37
C THR A 252 39.30 8.31 -12.21
N GLU A 253 38.53 9.20 -12.85
CA GLU A 253 37.07 9.15 -12.85
C GLU A 253 36.56 7.87 -13.52
N TYR A 254 37.10 7.54 -14.70
CA TYR A 254 36.74 6.31 -15.41
C TYR A 254 37.02 5.05 -14.58
N ALA A 255 38.18 4.98 -13.91
CA ALA A 255 38.53 3.84 -13.07
C ALA A 255 37.59 3.70 -11.87
N LYS A 256 37.22 4.82 -11.23
CA LYS A 256 36.23 4.83 -10.15
C LYS A 256 34.87 4.35 -10.62
N LEU A 257 34.35 4.91 -11.72
CA LEU A 257 33.07 4.51 -12.31
C LEU A 257 33.05 3.04 -12.70
N LEU A 258 34.16 2.50 -13.21
CA LEU A 258 34.29 1.09 -13.55
C LEU A 258 34.17 0.19 -12.31
N GLU A 259 34.84 0.54 -11.21
CA GLU A 259 34.77 -0.21 -9.96
C GLU A 259 33.40 -0.10 -9.28
N GLU A 260 32.81 1.09 -9.26
CA GLU A 260 31.44 1.31 -8.78
C GLU A 260 30.44 0.49 -9.59
N LYS A 261 30.49 0.57 -10.93
CA LYS A 261 29.65 -0.22 -11.83
C LYS A 261 29.75 -1.72 -11.54
N LYS A 262 30.96 -2.26 -11.32
CA LYS A 262 31.15 -3.68 -10.99
C LYS A 262 30.43 -4.06 -9.70
N LYS A 263 30.51 -3.22 -8.66
CA LYS A 263 29.82 -3.43 -7.37
C LYS A 263 28.31 -3.36 -7.54
N THR A 264 27.81 -2.28 -8.13
CA THR A 264 26.38 -2.08 -8.39
C THR A 264 25.79 -3.18 -9.27
N TYR A 265 26.56 -3.72 -10.23
CA TYR A 265 26.09 -4.82 -11.09
C TYR A 265 25.90 -6.14 -10.32
N ALA A 266 26.73 -6.41 -9.30
CA ALA A 266 26.56 -7.58 -8.44
C ALA A 266 25.26 -7.49 -7.62
N GLU A 267 24.97 -6.30 -7.08
CA GLU A 267 23.72 -6.00 -6.36
C GLU A 267 22.51 -6.02 -7.30
N TYR A 268 22.64 -5.45 -8.50
CA TYR A 268 21.59 -5.49 -9.52
C TYR A 268 21.18 -6.92 -9.86
N ARG A 269 22.14 -7.83 -10.01
CA ARG A 269 21.84 -9.26 -10.25
C ARG A 269 21.07 -9.90 -9.09
N ARG A 270 21.39 -9.57 -7.84
CA ARG A 270 20.67 -10.09 -6.66
C ARG A 270 19.28 -9.48 -6.55
N SER A 271 19.15 -8.15 -6.73
CA SER A 271 17.87 -7.43 -6.68
C SER A 271 16.86 -7.97 -7.69
N ARG A 272 17.32 -8.47 -8.84
CA ARG A 272 16.47 -9.05 -9.86
C ARG A 272 15.79 -10.33 -9.37
N GLU A 273 16.52 -11.19 -8.66
CA GLU A 273 15.97 -12.45 -8.15
C GLU A 273 14.99 -12.18 -7.01
N GLU A 274 15.37 -11.32 -6.06
CA GLU A 274 14.50 -10.90 -4.95
C GLU A 274 13.19 -10.27 -5.46
N MET A 275 13.29 -9.32 -6.40
CA MET A 275 12.14 -8.70 -7.04
C MET A 275 11.26 -9.76 -7.74
N ARG A 276 11.87 -10.73 -8.43
CA ARG A 276 11.13 -11.78 -9.13
C ARG A 276 10.37 -12.68 -8.17
N GLU A 277 11.00 -13.11 -7.08
CA GLU A 277 10.36 -13.95 -6.06
C GLU A 277 9.19 -13.23 -5.39
N LEU A 278 9.39 -11.98 -4.97
CA LEU A 278 8.34 -11.14 -4.37
C LEU A 278 7.16 -10.91 -5.33
N LEU A 279 7.43 -10.56 -6.59
CA LEU A 279 6.37 -10.35 -7.58
C LEU A 279 5.64 -11.65 -7.92
N THR A 280 6.34 -12.78 -7.95
CA THR A 280 5.71 -14.10 -8.16
C THR A 280 4.80 -14.45 -7.00
N ALA A 281 5.27 -14.28 -5.75
CA ALA A 281 4.48 -14.51 -4.56
C ALA A 281 3.25 -13.59 -4.52
N LYS A 282 3.42 -12.29 -4.81
CA LYS A 282 2.32 -11.32 -4.91
C LYS A 282 1.30 -11.72 -5.97
N ALA A 283 1.74 -12.03 -7.19
CA ALA A 283 0.84 -12.43 -8.28
C ALA A 283 0.04 -13.69 -7.94
N ASN A 284 0.66 -14.64 -7.24
CA ASN A 284 0.01 -15.85 -6.75
C ASN A 284 -1.07 -15.52 -5.69
N VAL A 285 -0.76 -14.65 -4.73
CA VAL A 285 -1.73 -14.17 -3.73
C VAL A 285 -2.87 -13.40 -4.39
N ASP A 286 -2.56 -12.44 -5.28
CA ASP A 286 -3.55 -11.64 -6.03
C ASP A 286 -4.52 -12.52 -6.81
N ARG A 287 -4.01 -13.60 -7.43
CA ARG A 287 -4.84 -14.56 -8.15
C ARG A 287 -5.81 -15.27 -7.21
N VAL A 288 -5.33 -15.73 -6.05
CA VAL A 288 -6.19 -16.39 -5.05
C VAL A 288 -7.26 -15.44 -4.51
N LEU A 289 -6.91 -14.17 -4.24
CA LEU A 289 -7.86 -13.15 -3.81
C LEU A 289 -8.93 -12.84 -4.88
N LYS A 290 -8.53 -12.68 -6.16
CA LYS A 290 -9.47 -12.39 -7.26
C LYS A 290 -10.47 -13.52 -7.50
N MET A 291 -10.07 -14.77 -7.29
CA MET A 291 -10.95 -15.92 -7.46
C MET A 291 -12.08 -15.98 -6.43
N GLU A 292 -11.95 -15.34 -5.26
CA GLU A 292 -13.09 -15.21 -4.32
C GLU A 292 -14.17 -14.29 -4.87
N VAL A 293 -13.77 -13.12 -5.38
CA VAL A 293 -14.70 -12.11 -5.88
C VAL A 293 -15.57 -12.68 -6.99
N GLU A 294 -14.96 -13.47 -7.89
CA GLU A 294 -15.70 -14.11 -8.99
C GLU A 294 -16.66 -15.21 -8.48
N GLN A 295 -16.27 -16.02 -7.50
CA GLN A 295 -17.12 -17.06 -6.93
C GLN A 295 -18.30 -16.51 -6.12
N ASP A 296 -18.10 -15.40 -5.41
CA ASP A 296 -19.18 -14.78 -4.62
C ASP A 296 -20.23 -14.14 -5.55
N VAL A 297 -19.79 -13.52 -6.64
CA VAL A 297 -20.68 -12.97 -7.68
C VAL A 297 -21.49 -14.07 -8.39
N GLU A 298 -20.90 -15.25 -8.64
CA GLU A 298 -21.63 -16.38 -9.23
C GLU A 298 -22.68 -16.97 -8.27
N LYS A 299 -22.36 -17.11 -6.98
CA LYS A 299 -23.32 -17.59 -5.97
C LYS A 299 -24.49 -16.62 -5.79
N GLU A 300 -24.23 -15.31 -5.78
CA GLU A 300 -25.30 -14.30 -5.70
C GLU A 300 -26.25 -14.35 -6.90
N LYS A 301 -25.73 -14.61 -8.11
CA LYS A 301 -26.55 -14.77 -9.33
C LYS A 301 -27.40 -16.04 -9.31
N ASP A 302 -26.84 -17.17 -8.84
CA ASP A 302 -27.57 -18.45 -8.75
C ASP A 302 -28.65 -18.43 -7.66
N HIS A 303 -28.45 -17.66 -6.58
CA HIS A 303 -29.45 -17.44 -5.54
C HIS A 303 -30.55 -16.43 -5.93
N GLY A 304 -30.33 -15.58 -6.93
CA GLY A 304 -31.33 -14.63 -7.44
C GLY A 304 -32.26 -15.19 -8.53
N GLN A 305 -32.01 -16.40 -9.03
CA GLN A 305 -32.79 -17.05 -10.10
C GLN A 305 -33.66 -18.22 -9.61
N ARG A 306 -33.82 -18.42 -8.30
CA ARG A 306 -34.71 -19.43 -7.71
C ARG A 306 -35.93 -18.85 -7.01
#